data_AF-A0A9E3RPA5-F1
#
_entry.id   AF-A0A9E3RPA5-F1
#
_cell.length_a   1.000
_cell.length_b   1.000
_cell.length_c   1.000
_cell.angle_alpha   90.00
_cell.angle_beta   90.00
_cell.angle_gamma   90.00
#
_symmetry.space_group_name_H-M   'P 1'
#
loop_
_entity.id
_entity.type
_entity.pdbx_description
1 polymer ?
#
loop_
_entity_poly.entity_id
_entity_poly.type
_entity_poly.pdbx_seq_one_letter_code
_entity_poly.pdbx_strand_id
1 'polypeptide(L)'
;MNRIKVEVDFLDFIRTGTFGFLKLGESKTEIINQGFPPEDWVHGETIESSRVWRYGNIELHFIDRDTLSGIYTDYISSIDCGENVIVSNWWIIPNGKEVPSLLQTIKELNTQHLDYTKSTSIIGNIELVLPNGVYFMFCQPDEKIDEDMNKWTLAAIGKR
;
A
#
# COMPACT_ATOMS: atom_id res chain seq x y z
N MET A 1 -19.97 13.77 -11.85
CA MET A 1 -19.15 14.16 -10.69
C MET A 1 -17.80 14.63 -11.20
N ASN A 2 -17.26 15.73 -10.68
CA ASN A 2 -15.87 16.07 -10.92
C ASN A 2 -15.01 15.02 -10.24
N ARG A 3 -14.12 14.38 -11.00
CA ARG A 3 -13.10 13.47 -10.47
C ARG A 3 -11.85 14.30 -10.21
N ILE A 4 -11.35 14.25 -8.98
CA ILE A 4 -10.05 14.86 -8.66
C ILE A 4 -8.94 13.88 -8.95
N LYS A 5 -7.77 14.42 -9.30
CA LYS A 5 -6.53 13.64 -9.32
C LYS A 5 -5.83 13.79 -7.99
N VAL A 6 -5.43 12.67 -7.42
CA VAL A 6 -4.71 12.58 -6.16
C VAL A 6 -3.24 12.40 -6.47
N GLU A 7 -2.44 13.38 -6.06
CA GLU A 7 -1.00 13.25 -6.09
C GLU A 7 -0.51 12.53 -4.84
N VAL A 8 0.38 11.55 -5.02
CA VAL A 8 0.99 10.75 -3.95
C VAL A 8 2.51 10.80 -4.11
N ASP A 9 3.18 11.27 -3.07
CA ASP A 9 4.61 11.04 -2.88
C ASP A 9 4.77 9.80 -2.01
N PHE A 10 5.34 8.70 -2.52
CA PHE A 10 5.50 7.47 -1.73
C PHE A 10 6.46 7.65 -0.56
N LEU A 11 7.47 8.52 -0.67
CA LEU A 11 8.35 8.81 0.47
C LEU A 11 7.56 9.54 1.56
N ASP A 12 6.72 10.50 1.20
CA ASP A 12 5.85 11.16 2.17
C ASP A 12 4.83 10.19 2.77
N PHE A 13 4.18 9.37 1.94
CA PHE A 13 3.28 8.31 2.42
C PHE A 13 3.97 7.41 3.45
N ILE A 14 5.21 7.00 3.20
CA ILE A 14 5.94 6.13 4.12
C ILE A 14 6.32 6.87 5.40
N ARG A 15 6.72 8.14 5.32
CA ARG A 15 7.09 8.96 6.48
C ARG A 15 5.88 9.32 7.35
N THR A 16 4.75 9.68 6.74
CA THR A 16 3.61 10.30 7.42
C THR A 16 2.39 9.39 7.51
N GLY A 17 2.32 8.35 6.68
CA GLY A 17 1.13 7.54 6.46
C GLY A 17 0.08 8.23 5.60
N THR A 18 0.37 9.38 5.00
CA THR A 18 -0.63 10.17 4.25
C THR A 18 -0.68 9.73 2.80
N PHE A 19 -1.85 9.27 2.34
CA PHE A 19 -2.07 8.90 0.94
C PHE A 19 -2.98 9.95 0.29
N GLY A 20 -2.37 11.01 -0.25
CA GLY A 20 -3.11 12.17 -0.73
C GLY A 20 -3.90 12.83 0.40
N PHE A 21 -5.24 12.86 0.28
CA PHE A 21 -6.12 13.40 1.32
C PHE A 21 -6.83 12.31 2.15
N LEU A 22 -6.70 11.03 1.77
CA LEU A 22 -7.47 9.93 2.36
C LEU A 22 -7.08 9.69 3.82
N LYS A 23 -8.10 9.44 4.65
CA LYS A 23 -7.95 9.11 6.06
C LYS A 23 -8.64 7.78 6.36
N LEU A 24 -7.93 6.90 7.06
CA LEU A 24 -8.57 5.70 7.62
C LEU A 24 -9.70 6.14 8.55
N GLY A 25 -10.83 5.42 8.49
CA GLY A 25 -12.06 5.75 9.20
C GLY A 25 -13.10 6.52 8.38
N GLU A 26 -12.74 7.05 7.21
CA GLU A 26 -13.72 7.69 6.32
C GLU A 26 -14.69 6.67 5.71
N SER A 27 -15.95 7.05 5.59
CA SER A 27 -16.96 6.31 4.84
C SER A 27 -16.75 6.46 3.33
N LYS A 28 -17.31 5.53 2.56
CA LYS A 28 -17.36 5.62 1.10
C LYS A 28 -18.02 6.91 0.61
N THR A 29 -19.08 7.33 1.30
CA THR A 29 -19.80 8.57 0.96
C THR A 29 -18.91 9.79 1.14
N GLU A 30 -18.13 9.86 2.20
CA GLU A 30 -17.16 10.95 2.42
C GLU A 30 -16.10 10.98 1.33
N ILE A 31 -15.54 9.84 0.94
CA ILE A 31 -14.52 9.75 -0.11
C ILE A 31 -15.09 10.17 -1.47
N ILE A 32 -16.31 9.72 -1.81
CA ILE A 32 -17.01 10.11 -3.04
C ILE A 32 -17.31 11.62 -3.06
N ASN A 33 -17.77 12.18 -1.93
CA ASN A 33 -18.08 13.62 -1.81
C ASN A 33 -16.84 14.50 -1.94
N GLN A 34 -15.66 13.97 -1.63
CA GLN A 34 -14.36 14.60 -1.88
C GLN A 34 -13.95 14.55 -3.37
N GLY A 35 -14.75 13.91 -4.24
CA GLY A 35 -14.51 13.84 -5.67
C GLY A 35 -13.64 12.66 -6.09
N PHE A 36 -13.51 11.64 -5.25
CA PHE A 36 -12.65 10.49 -5.51
C PHE A 36 -13.44 9.16 -5.50
N PRO A 37 -14.39 8.98 -6.45
CA PRO A 37 -15.08 7.70 -6.60
C PRO A 37 -14.12 6.62 -7.13
N PRO A 38 -14.39 5.33 -6.88
CA PRO A 38 -13.56 4.24 -7.38
C PRO A 38 -13.57 4.17 -8.90
N GLU A 39 -12.48 3.66 -9.47
CA GLU A 39 -12.38 3.35 -10.91
C GLU A 39 -12.87 1.94 -11.20
N ASP A 40 -12.61 1.02 -10.28
CA ASP A 40 -13.05 -0.38 -10.33
C ASP A 40 -13.33 -0.91 -8.92
N TRP A 41 -13.97 -2.06 -8.81
CA TRP A 41 -14.31 -2.72 -7.55
C TRP A 41 -14.41 -4.24 -7.75
N VAL A 42 -14.70 -4.98 -6.69
CA VAL A 42 -14.81 -6.46 -6.80
C VAL A 42 -15.90 -6.84 -7.80
N HIS A 43 -15.54 -7.67 -8.78
CA HIS A 43 -16.48 -8.14 -9.81
C HIS A 43 -17.71 -8.81 -9.20
N GLY A 44 -18.90 -8.40 -9.67
CA GLY A 44 -20.18 -8.91 -9.18
C GLY A 44 -20.72 -8.20 -7.93
N GLU A 45 -19.97 -7.27 -7.33
CA GLU A 45 -20.47 -6.36 -6.30
C GLU A 45 -20.92 -5.01 -6.91
N THR A 46 -21.62 -4.20 -6.11
CA THR A 46 -21.87 -2.78 -6.43
C THR A 46 -20.84 -1.90 -5.74
N ILE A 47 -20.70 -0.64 -6.15
CA ILE A 47 -19.81 0.33 -5.50
C ILE A 47 -20.09 0.41 -3.98
N GLU A 48 -21.35 0.43 -3.58
CA GLU A 48 -21.80 0.56 -2.19
C GLU A 48 -21.54 -0.72 -1.39
N SER A 49 -21.79 -1.88 -1.99
CA SER A 49 -21.62 -3.17 -1.30
C SER A 49 -20.18 -3.65 -1.27
N SER A 50 -19.31 -3.13 -2.15
CA SER A 50 -18.01 -3.74 -2.35
C SER A 50 -17.02 -3.53 -1.21
N ARG A 51 -16.32 -4.58 -0.77
CA ARG A 51 -15.32 -4.42 0.30
C ARG A 51 -13.99 -3.83 -0.20
N VAL A 52 -13.80 -3.75 -1.51
CA VAL A 52 -12.57 -3.24 -2.11
C VAL A 52 -12.91 -2.30 -3.26
N TRP A 53 -12.33 -1.11 -3.23
CA TRP A 53 -12.29 -0.18 -4.35
C TRP A 53 -10.89 -0.13 -4.93
N ARG A 54 -10.80 0.14 -6.23
CA ARG A 54 -9.53 0.12 -6.98
C ARG A 54 -9.29 1.40 -7.76
N TYR A 55 -8.02 1.75 -7.85
CA TYR A 55 -7.43 2.80 -8.67
C TYR A 55 -6.22 2.18 -9.37
N GLY A 56 -6.41 1.70 -10.59
CA GLY A 56 -5.53 0.69 -11.17
C GLY A 56 -5.45 -0.55 -10.27
N ASN A 57 -4.27 -0.86 -9.73
CA ASN A 57 -4.03 -1.94 -8.79
C ASN A 57 -3.68 -1.48 -7.36
N ILE A 58 -3.96 -0.22 -7.04
CA ILE A 58 -4.03 0.28 -5.66
C ILE A 58 -5.44 0.02 -5.13
N GLU A 59 -5.53 -0.62 -3.98
CA GLU A 59 -6.77 -1.04 -3.36
C GLU A 59 -7.07 -0.23 -2.09
N LEU A 60 -8.32 0.24 -1.97
CA LEU A 60 -8.90 0.73 -0.72
C LEU A 60 -9.80 -0.37 -0.14
N HIS A 61 -9.51 -0.79 1.09
CA HIS A 61 -10.22 -1.85 1.80
C HIS A 61 -11.18 -1.26 2.80
N PHE A 62 -12.40 -1.79 2.86
CA PHE A 62 -13.48 -1.31 3.73
C PHE A 62 -13.93 -2.38 4.73
N ILE A 63 -13.84 -2.07 6.02
CA ILE A 63 -14.54 -2.82 7.07
C ILE A 63 -16.03 -2.48 7.03
N ASP A 64 -16.86 -3.46 7.40
CA ASP A 64 -18.33 -3.35 7.39
C ASP A 64 -18.92 -2.84 6.06
N ARG A 65 -18.16 -2.99 4.96
CA ARG A 65 -18.48 -2.55 3.59
C ARG A 65 -18.57 -1.02 3.40
N ASP A 66 -18.16 -0.21 4.36
CA ASP A 66 -18.26 1.26 4.26
C ASP A 66 -17.07 2.04 4.81
N THR A 67 -16.45 1.59 5.89
CA THR A 67 -15.39 2.35 6.58
C THR A 67 -14.01 1.99 6.05
N LEU A 68 -13.26 2.96 5.54
CA LEU A 68 -11.92 2.77 5.01
C LEU A 68 -10.98 2.29 6.12
N SER A 69 -10.49 1.06 5.99
CA SER A 69 -9.61 0.43 6.97
C SER A 69 -8.20 0.17 6.45
N GLY A 70 -7.99 0.24 5.15
CA GLY A 70 -6.67 0.01 4.58
C GLY A 70 -6.49 0.54 3.18
N ILE A 71 -5.22 0.84 2.87
CA ILE A 71 -4.74 1.22 1.54
C ILE A 71 -3.61 0.26 1.21
N TYR A 72 -3.66 -0.40 0.06
CA TYR A 72 -2.84 -1.59 -0.18
C TYR A 72 -2.51 -1.80 -1.65
N THR A 73 -1.33 -2.36 -1.93
CA THR A 73 -1.04 -3.04 -3.20
C THR A 73 0.02 -4.13 -3.02
N ASP A 74 -0.18 -5.27 -3.67
CA ASP A 74 0.79 -6.36 -3.84
C ASP A 74 1.41 -6.42 -5.25
N TYR A 75 1.04 -5.49 -6.13
CA TYR A 75 1.58 -5.43 -7.48
C TYR A 75 2.90 -4.65 -7.53
N ILE A 76 3.80 -4.89 -6.57
CA ILE A 76 5.00 -4.08 -6.32
C ILE A 76 5.86 -3.88 -7.57
N SER A 77 6.03 -4.92 -8.40
CA SER A 77 6.84 -4.86 -9.62
C SER A 77 6.18 -4.05 -10.75
N SER A 78 4.87 -3.83 -10.70
CA SER A 78 4.07 -3.22 -11.77
C SER A 78 2.87 -2.46 -11.20
N ILE A 79 3.12 -1.52 -10.29
CA ILE A 79 2.05 -0.70 -9.72
C ILE A 79 1.41 0.14 -10.82
N ASP A 80 0.10 0.01 -10.94
CA ASP A 80 -0.78 0.77 -11.81
C ASP A 80 -1.63 1.67 -10.92
N CYS A 81 -1.52 2.98 -11.13
CA CYS A 81 -2.21 4.00 -10.34
C CYS A 81 -3.57 4.38 -10.94
N GLY A 82 -3.98 3.75 -12.05
CA GLY A 82 -5.22 4.10 -12.72
C GLY A 82 -5.22 5.52 -13.29
N GLU A 83 -6.39 6.13 -13.37
CA GLU A 83 -6.56 7.46 -13.98
C GLU A 83 -6.43 8.63 -12.97
N ASN A 84 -6.79 8.36 -11.71
CA ASN A 84 -6.99 9.37 -10.68
C ASN A 84 -5.89 9.39 -9.61
N VAL A 85 -4.92 8.47 -9.61
CA VAL A 85 -3.72 8.57 -8.76
C VAL A 85 -2.51 8.91 -9.62
N ILE A 86 -1.75 9.92 -9.21
CA ILE A 86 -0.49 10.33 -9.83
C ILE A 86 0.61 10.20 -8.78
N VAL A 87 1.68 9.48 -9.10
CA VAL A 87 2.83 9.36 -8.21
C VAL A 87 3.92 10.33 -8.61
N SER A 88 4.28 11.26 -7.71
CA SER A 88 5.33 12.26 -7.97
C SER A 88 6.72 11.81 -7.51
N ASN A 89 6.80 10.89 -6.55
CA ASN A 89 8.04 10.32 -6.05
C ASN A 89 7.84 8.85 -5.68
N TRP A 90 8.60 7.97 -6.33
CA TRP A 90 8.50 6.52 -6.14
C TRP A 90 9.41 6.00 -5.01
N TRP A 91 10.42 6.76 -4.57
CA TRP A 91 11.44 6.33 -3.60
C TRP A 91 11.95 4.89 -3.81
N ILE A 92 11.58 3.97 -2.90
CA ILE A 92 12.00 2.56 -2.92
C ILE A 92 11.08 1.66 -3.74
N ILE A 93 9.92 2.18 -4.15
CA ILE A 93 8.99 1.45 -5.01
C ILE A 93 9.61 1.35 -6.41
N PRO A 94 9.74 0.14 -6.97
CA PRO A 94 10.62 -0.11 -8.10
C PRO A 94 10.21 0.63 -9.38
N ASN A 95 8.90 0.84 -9.64
CA ASN A 95 8.39 1.52 -10.83
C ASN A 95 9.09 1.08 -12.13
N GLY A 96 9.02 -0.23 -12.44
CA GLY A 96 9.72 -0.83 -13.58
C GLY A 96 11.19 -1.20 -13.33
N LYS A 97 11.69 -1.05 -12.10
CA LYS A 97 13.02 -1.51 -11.66
C LYS A 97 12.94 -2.83 -10.88
N GLU A 98 14.08 -3.28 -10.38
CA GLU A 98 14.17 -4.45 -9.50
C GLU A 98 13.48 -4.19 -8.16
N VAL A 99 12.68 -5.17 -7.72
CA VAL A 99 11.97 -5.14 -6.44
C VAL A 99 12.99 -5.17 -5.29
N PRO A 100 12.90 -4.25 -4.31
CA PRO A 100 13.88 -4.18 -3.23
C PRO A 100 13.79 -5.42 -2.33
N SER A 101 14.96 -5.86 -1.86
CA SER A 101 15.04 -6.87 -0.81
C SER A 101 14.72 -6.30 0.57
N LEU A 102 14.50 -7.17 1.55
CA LEU A 102 14.37 -6.78 2.96
C LEU A 102 15.61 -6.00 3.44
N LEU A 103 16.82 -6.45 3.07
CA LEU A 103 18.05 -5.76 3.46
C LEU A 103 18.13 -4.34 2.86
N GLN A 104 17.79 -4.20 1.58
CA GLN A 104 17.78 -2.89 0.92
C GLN A 104 16.74 -1.96 1.56
N THR A 105 15.55 -2.48 1.85
CA THR A 105 14.49 -1.70 2.50
C THR A 105 14.89 -1.24 3.90
N ILE A 106 15.49 -2.11 4.71
CA ILE A 106 16.00 -1.74 6.03
C ILE A 106 17.07 -0.64 5.94
N LYS A 107 18.00 -0.74 4.99
CA LYS A 107 19.04 0.29 4.79
C LYS A 107 18.43 1.65 4.43
N GLU A 108 17.44 1.65 3.55
CA GLU A 108 16.73 2.87 3.15
C GLU A 108 15.94 3.46 4.33
N LEU A 109 15.19 2.66 5.09
CA LEU A 109 14.48 3.12 6.29
C LEU A 109 15.44 3.74 7.32
N ASN A 110 16.58 3.09 7.57
CA ASN A 110 17.62 3.61 8.48
C ASN A 110 18.24 4.91 7.98
N THR A 111 18.44 5.05 6.66
CA THR A 111 18.95 6.30 6.03
C THR A 111 17.95 7.44 6.19
N GLN A 112 16.65 7.13 6.17
CA GLN A 112 15.58 8.10 6.44
C GLN A 112 15.31 8.31 7.93
N HIS A 113 16.04 7.63 8.83
CA HIS A 113 15.81 7.63 10.28
C HIS A 113 14.36 7.26 10.66
N LEU A 114 13.78 6.28 9.96
CA LEU A 114 12.43 5.79 10.21
C LEU A 114 12.47 4.57 11.12
N ASP A 115 11.84 4.69 12.28
CA ASP A 115 11.64 3.57 13.20
C ASP A 115 10.63 2.57 12.62
N TYR A 116 10.84 1.28 12.89
CA TYR A 116 9.93 0.22 12.51
C TYR A 116 10.02 -0.95 13.49
N THR A 117 8.94 -1.71 13.59
CA THR A 117 8.92 -3.02 14.22
C THR A 117 9.05 -4.09 13.15
N LYS A 118 9.83 -5.15 13.41
CA LYS A 118 9.96 -6.30 12.52
C LYS A 118 9.29 -7.50 13.16
N SER A 119 8.40 -8.17 12.41
CA SER A 119 7.75 -9.41 12.84
C SER A 119 7.72 -10.42 11.72
N THR A 120 7.49 -11.69 12.08
CA THR A 120 7.25 -12.77 11.13
C THR A 120 5.81 -13.24 11.33
N SER A 121 5.04 -13.28 10.25
CA SER A 121 3.65 -13.76 10.27
C SER A 121 3.60 -15.27 10.42
N ILE A 122 2.42 -15.81 10.78
CA ILE A 122 2.20 -17.25 10.96
C ILE A 122 2.48 -18.03 9.65
N ILE A 123 2.22 -17.39 8.50
CA ILE A 123 2.48 -17.96 7.18
C ILE A 123 3.92 -17.73 6.70
N GLY A 124 4.80 -17.19 7.55
CA GLY A 124 6.23 -17.05 7.30
C GLY A 124 6.66 -15.75 6.62
N ASN A 125 5.75 -14.82 6.32
CA ASN A 125 6.13 -13.53 5.73
C ASN A 125 6.81 -12.64 6.76
N ILE A 126 7.76 -11.81 6.34
CA ILE A 126 8.33 -10.77 7.20
C ILE A 126 7.55 -9.48 6.99
N GLU A 127 7.15 -8.83 8.07
CA GLU A 127 6.56 -7.50 8.03
C GLU A 127 7.44 -6.49 8.75
N LEU A 128 7.64 -5.33 8.12
CA LEU A 128 8.17 -4.13 8.76
C LEU A 128 7.02 -3.16 8.92
N VAL A 129 6.68 -2.79 10.15
CA VAL A 129 5.54 -1.90 10.46
C VAL A 129 6.05 -0.63 11.12
N LEU A 130 5.74 0.52 10.53
CA LEU A 130 6.09 1.84 11.02
C LEU A 130 5.05 2.33 12.04
N PRO A 131 5.41 3.24 12.97
CA PRO A 131 4.48 3.78 13.97
C PRO A 131 3.23 4.45 13.40
N ASN A 132 3.27 4.89 12.15
CA ASN A 132 2.15 5.54 11.44
C ASN A 132 1.20 4.54 10.74
N GLY A 133 1.40 3.23 10.95
CA GLY A 133 0.57 2.16 10.38
C GLY A 133 0.97 1.72 8.97
N VAL A 134 1.95 2.38 8.34
CA VAL A 134 2.52 1.91 7.06
C VAL A 134 3.30 0.63 7.30
N TYR A 135 3.13 -0.34 6.41
CA TYR A 135 3.85 -1.60 6.48
C TYR A 135 4.40 -2.04 5.13
N PHE A 136 5.50 -2.78 5.20
CA PHE A 136 6.13 -3.50 4.09
C PHE A 136 6.03 -5.00 4.39
N MET A 137 5.51 -5.77 3.45
CA MET A 137 5.44 -7.23 3.56
C MET A 137 6.43 -7.86 2.59
N PHE A 138 7.24 -8.79 3.09
CA PHE A 138 8.24 -9.51 2.32
C PHE A 138 7.91 -10.99 2.32
N CYS A 139 8.01 -11.58 1.13
CA CYS A 139 7.87 -13.02 0.93
C CYS A 139 9.20 -13.60 0.48
N GLN A 140 9.38 -14.89 0.72
CA GLN A 140 10.43 -15.68 0.09
C GLN A 140 9.77 -16.78 -0.76
N PRO A 141 10.37 -17.16 -1.89
CA PRO A 141 9.83 -18.20 -2.76
C PRO A 141 9.97 -19.62 -2.20
N ASP A 142 10.85 -19.85 -1.22
CA ASP A 142 11.13 -21.19 -0.66
C ASP A 142 10.33 -21.50 0.61
N GLU A 143 9.96 -22.78 0.78
CA GLU A 143 9.20 -23.30 1.93
C GLU A 143 9.98 -23.26 3.26
N LYS A 144 11.32 -23.09 3.22
CA LYS A 144 12.17 -23.02 4.42
C LYS A 144 12.56 -21.57 4.70
N ILE A 145 12.20 -21.06 5.88
CA ILE A 145 12.58 -19.73 6.36
C ILE A 145 14.11 -19.57 6.26
N ASP A 146 14.55 -18.64 5.43
CA ASP A 146 15.97 -18.30 5.26
C ASP A 146 16.33 -17.04 6.07
N GLU A 147 17.46 -17.08 6.77
CA GLU A 147 17.97 -15.95 7.55
C GLU A 147 18.60 -14.86 6.66
N ASP A 148 18.96 -15.19 5.42
CA ASP A 148 19.52 -14.23 4.46
C ASP A 148 18.47 -13.24 3.96
N MET A 149 18.51 -12.03 4.54
CA MET A 149 17.61 -10.92 4.20
C MET A 149 17.64 -10.48 2.72
N ASN A 150 18.63 -10.92 1.92
CA ASN A 150 18.63 -10.62 0.48
C ASN A 150 17.65 -11.49 -0.31
N LYS A 151 17.22 -12.63 0.24
CA LYS A 151 16.30 -13.57 -0.42
C LYS A 151 14.82 -13.22 -0.24
N TRP A 152 14.54 -12.22 0.60
CA TRP A 152 13.20 -11.73 0.89
C TRP A 152 12.89 -10.54 0.00
N THR A 153 11.90 -10.66 -0.88
CA THR A 153 11.50 -9.60 -1.81
C THR A 153 10.25 -8.90 -1.33
N LEU A 154 10.18 -7.58 -1.54
CA LEU A 154 9.00 -6.79 -1.21
C LEU A 154 7.80 -7.29 -2.03
N ALA A 155 6.81 -7.84 -1.34
CA ALA A 155 5.64 -8.45 -1.94
C ALA A 155 4.40 -7.55 -1.82
N ALA A 156 4.32 -6.71 -0.79
CA ALA A 156 3.25 -5.73 -0.67
C ALA A 156 3.65 -4.52 0.17
N ILE A 157 2.94 -3.42 -0.05
CA ILE A 157 2.98 -2.22 0.77
C ILE A 157 1.55 -1.79 1.08
N GLY A 158 1.35 -1.24 2.28
CA GLY A 158 0.07 -0.67 2.62
C GLY A 158 0.08 0.11 3.90
N LYS A 159 -1.11 0.51 4.34
CA LYS A 159 -1.38 1.15 5.62
C LYS A 159 -2.65 0.55 6.22
N ARG A 160 -2.63 0.32 7.53
CA ARG A 160 -3.77 -0.13 8.34
C ARG A 160 -3.66 0.39 9.77
#